data_AF-A0A314Z6E0-F1
#
_entry.id   AF-A0A314Z6E0-F1
#
_cell.length_a   1.000
_cell.length_b   1.000
_cell.length_c   1.000
_cell.angle_alpha   90.00
_cell.angle_beta   90.00
_cell.angle_gamma   90.00
#
_symmetry.space_group_name_H-M   'P 1'
#
loop_
_entity.id
_entity.type
_entity.pdbx_description
1 polymer ?
#
loop_
_entity_poly.entity_id
_entity_poly.type
_entity_poly.pdbx_seq_one_letter_code
_entity_poly.pdbx_strand_id
1 'polypeptide(L)'
;MELLPFPMQKFVTTQFLMEMDPTPKGILATETVAFGSTTDQPVSLPKIIFGCGQDNEGLFNKNGSGMIGLARGSVSLISQMSSSVDGEFSYCLVQAFSGLNSSSKMSFGSEAVVPGAMVVSTPLLPGD
;
A
#
# COMPACT_ATOMS: atom_id res chain seq x y z
N MET A 1 -33.02 3.01 5.79
CA MET A 1 -32.01 2.71 4.75
C MET A 1 -30.70 3.23 5.32
N GLU A 2 -30.10 2.43 6.20
CA GLU A 2 -28.89 2.84 6.93
C GLU A 2 -27.68 2.55 6.04
N LEU A 3 -27.00 3.63 5.64
CA LEU A 3 -25.67 3.56 5.07
C LEU A 3 -24.71 3.29 6.23
N LEU A 4 -24.35 2.02 6.42
CA LEU A 4 -23.28 1.66 7.35
C LEU A 4 -21.97 2.30 6.84
N PRO A 5 -21.23 3.04 7.70
CA PRO A 5 -19.92 3.54 7.35
C PRO A 5 -18.97 2.35 7.29
N PHE A 6 -18.46 2.00 6.11
CA PHE A 6 -17.40 1.01 6.00
C PHE A 6 -16.14 1.59 6.68
N PRO A 7 -15.68 1.02 7.81
CA PRO A 7 -14.44 1.47 8.42
C PRO A 7 -13.30 1.11 7.49
N MET A 8 -12.40 2.06 7.21
CA MET A 8 -11.22 1.82 6.39
C MET A 8 -10.51 0.54 6.84
N GLN A 9 -10.51 -0.48 5.98
CA GLN A 9 -9.81 -1.73 6.22
C GLN A 9 -8.31 -1.39 6.37
N LYS A 10 -7.74 -1.70 7.52
CA LYS A 10 -6.32 -1.47 7.82
C LYS A 10 -5.47 -2.19 6.76
N PHE A 11 -4.77 -1.43 5.93
CA PHE A 11 -3.74 -1.97 5.06
C PHE A 11 -2.46 -2.17 5.86
N VAL A 12 -2.17 -3.42 6.21
CA VAL A 12 -0.92 -3.80 6.87
C VAL A 12 0.12 -4.10 5.79
N THR A 13 1.20 -3.33 5.76
CA THR A 13 2.44 -3.71 5.07
C THR A 13 3.32 -4.43 6.07
N THR A 14 3.44 -5.75 5.98
CA THR A 14 4.52 -6.50 6.64
C THR A 14 4.94 -7.72 5.83
N GLN A 15 6.26 -7.76 5.58
CA GLN A 15 7.19 -8.84 5.21
C GLN A 15 7.10 -9.55 3.85
N PHE A 16 8.09 -9.21 3.02
CA PHE A 16 8.69 -10.02 1.98
C PHE A 16 9.25 -11.32 2.56
N LEU A 17 8.63 -12.45 2.23
CA LEU A 17 9.32 -13.72 2.00
C LEU A 17 8.57 -14.38 0.84
N MET A 18 9.10 -14.20 -0.37
CA MET A 18 8.68 -15.01 -1.51
C MET A 18 9.36 -16.37 -1.36
N GLU A 19 8.69 -17.30 -0.70
CA GLU A 19 9.02 -18.72 -0.87
C GLU A 19 8.45 -19.13 -2.23
N MET A 20 9.30 -19.70 -3.09
CA MET A 20 8.93 -20.06 -4.46
C MET A 20 7.95 -21.24 -4.46
N ASP A 21 6.65 -20.95 -4.56
CA ASP A 21 5.60 -21.91 -4.90
C ASP A 21 4.56 -21.22 -5.83
N PRO A 22 3.81 -21.96 -6.68
CA PRO A 22 3.34 -21.49 -7.98
C PRO A 22 2.49 -20.24 -7.82
N THR A 23 2.68 -19.25 -8.70
CA THR A 23 1.85 -18.03 -8.71
C THR A 23 0.38 -18.42 -8.51
N PRO A 24 -0.24 -18.04 -7.37
CA PRO A 24 -1.61 -18.43 -7.12
C PRO A 24 -2.46 -17.88 -8.26
N LYS A 25 -3.26 -18.76 -8.88
CA LYS A 25 -4.16 -18.36 -9.96
C LYS A 25 -5.21 -17.44 -9.34
N GLY A 26 -5.11 -16.15 -9.64
CA GLY A 26 -6.04 -15.13 -9.16
C GLY A 26 -6.87 -14.54 -10.29
N ILE A 27 -7.98 -13.92 -9.92
CA ILE A 27 -8.82 -13.14 -10.84
C ILE A 27 -8.47 -11.66 -10.66
N LEU A 28 -8.31 -10.93 -11.76
CA LEU A 28 -8.19 -9.47 -11.69
C LEU A 28 -9.56 -8.85 -11.41
N ALA A 29 -9.58 -7.92 -10.46
CA ALA A 29 -10.74 -7.12 -10.12
C ALA A 29 -10.38 -5.65 -10.13
N THR A 30 -11.41 -4.80 -10.07
CA THR A 30 -11.25 -3.35 -10.07
C THR A 30 -12.16 -2.76 -9.00
N GLU A 31 -11.63 -1.85 -8.18
CA GLU A 31 -12.37 -1.22 -7.09
C GLU A 31 -11.95 0.24 -6.89
N THR A 32 -12.72 0.97 -6.08
CA THR A 32 -12.36 2.29 -5.57
C THR A 32 -11.65 2.16 -4.23
N VAL A 33 -10.43 2.67 -4.14
CA VAL A 33 -9.65 2.70 -2.89
C VAL A 33 -9.68 4.11 -2.30
N ALA A 34 -9.98 4.22 -1.01
CA ALA A 34 -9.98 5.49 -0.30
C ALA A 34 -8.77 5.62 0.63
N PHE A 35 -8.16 6.80 0.65
CA PHE A 35 -7.04 7.16 1.51
C PHE A 35 -7.41 8.34 2.41
N GLY A 36 -6.82 8.39 3.60
CA GLY A 36 -6.83 9.60 4.41
C GLY A 36 -6.04 10.71 3.72
N SER A 37 -6.51 11.95 3.85
CA SER A 37 -5.84 13.15 3.33
C SER A 37 -5.36 14.04 4.45
N THR A 38 -4.37 14.89 4.15
CA THR A 38 -3.94 15.99 5.01
C THR A 38 -4.97 17.11 5.13
N THR A 39 -5.99 17.11 4.26
CA THR A 39 -7.11 18.07 4.27
C THR A 39 -8.32 17.58 5.08
N ASP A 40 -8.16 16.52 5.87
CA ASP A 40 -9.23 15.85 6.64
C ASP A 40 -10.41 15.32 5.80
N GLN A 41 -10.31 15.36 4.47
CA GLN A 41 -11.28 14.81 3.53
C GLN A 41 -10.69 13.58 2.84
N PRO A 42 -11.31 12.39 2.94
CA PRO A 42 -10.81 11.20 2.27
C PRO A 42 -10.67 11.40 0.76
N VAL A 43 -9.61 10.87 0.17
CA VAL A 43 -9.38 10.86 -1.27
C VAL A 43 -9.71 9.48 -1.81
N SER A 44 -10.67 9.41 -2.73
CA SER A 44 -11.08 8.16 -3.38
C SER A 44 -10.45 8.05 -4.77
N LEU A 45 -9.73 6.97 -5.01
CA LEU A 45 -9.14 6.61 -6.30
C LEU A 45 -9.96 5.49 -6.93
N PRO A 46 -10.79 5.79 -7.94
CA PRO A 46 -11.56 4.78 -8.63
C PRO A 46 -10.68 3.97 -9.58
N LYS A 47 -11.16 2.80 -9.97
CA LYS A 47 -10.57 1.96 -11.01
C LYS A 47 -9.17 1.42 -10.68
N ILE A 48 -8.88 1.18 -9.41
CA ILE A 48 -7.67 0.48 -9.00
C ILE A 48 -7.82 -1.00 -9.29
N ILE A 49 -6.94 -1.52 -10.12
CA ILE A 49 -6.79 -2.93 -10.48
C ILE A 49 -6.06 -3.65 -9.35
N PHE A 50 -6.60 -4.77 -8.90
CA PHE A 50 -5.95 -5.64 -7.91
C PHE A 50 -6.24 -7.11 -8.22
N GLY A 51 -5.44 -8.00 -7.64
CA GLY A 51 -5.62 -9.44 -7.76
C GLY A 51 -6.43 -10.01 -6.58
N CYS A 52 -7.45 -10.81 -6.90
CA CYS A 52 -8.17 -11.65 -5.94
C CYS A 52 -7.53 -13.04 -5.93
N GLY A 53 -6.73 -13.33 -4.90
CA GLY A 53 -6.23 -14.68 -4.65
C GLY A 53 -7.24 -15.51 -3.85
N GLN A 54 -7.41 -16.78 -4.22
CA GLN A 54 -8.16 -17.77 -3.44
C GLN A 54 -7.16 -18.64 -2.67
N ASP A 55 -7.53 -19.07 -1.47
CA ASP A 55 -6.74 -20.01 -0.65
C ASP A 55 -5.27 -19.55 -0.47
N ASN A 56 -5.09 -18.27 -0.10
CA ASN A 56 -3.75 -17.72 0.11
C ASN A 56 -3.15 -18.23 1.42
N GLU A 57 -2.02 -18.91 1.35
CA GLU A 57 -1.20 -19.29 2.50
C GLU A 57 -0.12 -18.22 2.77
N GLY A 58 0.30 -18.07 4.03
CA GLY A 58 1.37 -17.13 4.40
C GLY A 58 1.27 -16.61 5.83
N LEU A 59 2.17 -15.71 6.19
CA LEU A 59 2.30 -15.13 7.54
C LEU A 59 1.29 -13.99 7.82
N PHE A 60 0.22 -13.90 7.03
CA PHE A 60 -0.77 -12.82 7.17
C PHE A 60 -1.50 -12.94 8.50
N ASN A 61 -1.61 -11.83 9.23
CA ASN A 61 -2.42 -11.81 10.44
C ASN A 61 -3.91 -11.96 10.07
N LYS A 62 -4.72 -12.48 10.99
CA LYS A 62 -6.19 -12.65 10.79
C LYS A 62 -6.93 -11.32 10.57
N ASN A 63 -6.26 -10.19 10.75
CA ASN A 63 -6.83 -8.85 10.67
C ASN A 63 -6.56 -8.17 9.32
N GLY A 64 -5.73 -8.76 8.46
CA GLY A 64 -5.42 -8.27 7.13
C GLY A 64 -6.24 -9.01 6.07
N SER A 65 -6.66 -8.28 5.04
CA SER A 65 -7.43 -8.85 3.92
C SER A 65 -6.61 -9.01 2.63
N GLY A 66 -5.32 -8.65 2.64
CA GLY A 66 -4.44 -8.74 1.48
C GLY A 66 -3.11 -8.01 1.65
N MET A 67 -2.39 -7.86 0.52
CA MET A 67 -1.09 -7.19 0.44
C MET A 67 -1.13 -6.02 -0.56
N ILE A 68 -0.33 -4.98 -0.31
CA ILE A 68 -0.14 -3.86 -1.24
C ILE A 68 1.18 -4.04 -1.99
N GLY A 69 1.13 -3.98 -3.32
CA GLY A 69 2.33 -3.93 -4.16
C GLY A 69 2.86 -2.49 -4.33
N LEU A 70 4.09 -2.24 -3.87
CA LEU A 70 4.79 -0.94 -3.97
C LEU A 70 5.95 -0.94 -4.98
N ALA A 71 6.09 -2.01 -5.76
CA ALA A 71 7.11 -2.12 -6.80
C ALA A 71 6.84 -1.18 -7.99
N ARG A 72 7.74 -1.12 -8.96
CA ARG A 72 7.63 -0.25 -10.16
C ARG A 72 6.84 -0.85 -11.33
N GLY A 73 6.09 -1.92 -11.10
CA GLY A 73 5.28 -2.57 -12.13
C GLY A 73 4.03 -1.74 -12.46
N SER A 74 3.55 -1.84 -13.71
CA SER A 74 2.41 -1.06 -14.21
C SER A 74 1.11 -1.23 -13.40
N VAL A 75 0.91 -2.40 -12.79
CA VAL A 75 -0.24 -2.71 -11.94
C VAL A 75 0.04 -2.53 -10.43
N SER A 76 1.21 -2.02 -10.05
CA SER A 76 1.47 -1.65 -8.65
C SER A 76 0.54 -0.52 -8.19
N LEU A 77 0.27 -0.43 -6.89
CA LEU A 77 -0.58 0.64 -6.35
C LEU A 77 0.00 2.01 -6.74
N ILE A 78 1.31 2.20 -6.55
CA ILE A 78 2.04 3.45 -6.81
C ILE A 78 1.93 3.86 -8.28
N SER A 79 2.09 2.93 -9.22
CA SER A 79 1.99 3.25 -10.65
C SER A 79 0.56 3.62 -11.05
N GLN A 80 -0.44 2.93 -10.49
CA GLN A 80 -1.85 3.21 -10.77
C GLN A 80 -2.31 4.57 -10.23
N MET A 81 -1.74 5.03 -9.11
CA MET A 81 -2.04 6.34 -8.52
C MET A 81 -1.13 7.48 -9.02
N SER A 82 -0.19 7.20 -9.91
CA SER A 82 0.81 8.18 -10.38
C SER A 82 0.21 9.50 -10.89
N SER A 83 -0.94 9.47 -11.56
CA SER A 83 -1.63 10.67 -12.02
C SER A 83 -2.11 11.60 -10.89
N SER A 84 -2.27 11.07 -9.68
CA SER A 84 -2.77 11.79 -8.50
C SER A 84 -1.67 12.16 -7.51
N VAL A 85 -0.59 11.36 -7.45
CA VAL A 85 0.47 11.51 -6.43
C VAL A 85 1.90 11.44 -6.99
N ASP A 86 2.06 11.62 -8.31
CA ASP A 86 3.32 11.63 -9.04
C ASP A 86 4.18 10.35 -8.90
N GLY A 87 3.57 9.26 -8.42
CA GLY A 87 4.27 8.00 -8.15
C GLY A 87 5.25 8.08 -6.97
N GLU A 88 5.16 9.13 -6.14
CA GLU A 88 6.02 9.32 -4.99
C GLU A 88 5.36 8.77 -3.72
N PHE A 89 6.13 8.03 -2.93
CA PHE A 89 5.69 7.54 -1.63
C PHE A 89 6.86 7.43 -0.64
N SER A 90 6.55 7.53 0.65
CA SER A 90 7.50 7.28 1.74
C SER A 90 6.83 6.54 2.88
N TYR A 91 7.63 5.84 3.68
CA TYR A 91 7.16 5.09 4.83
C TYR A 91 8.07 5.30 6.03
N CYS A 92 7.46 5.39 7.21
CA CYS A 92 8.13 5.30 8.50
C CYS A 92 7.54 4.07 9.22
N LEU A 93 8.30 2.97 9.20
CA LEU A 93 7.88 1.70 9.79
C LEU A 93 8.28 1.65 11.26
N VAL A 94 7.32 1.34 12.11
CA VAL A 94 7.61 0.95 13.50
C VAL A 94 7.93 -0.54 13.56
N GLN A 95 8.62 -0.97 14.62
CA GLN A 95 8.93 -2.39 14.82
C GLN A 95 7.66 -3.21 14.96
N ALA A 96 7.41 -4.07 13.96
CA ALA A 96 6.43 -5.14 14.07
C ALA A 96 6.81 -5.98 15.30
N PHE A 97 5.86 -6.23 16.21
CA PHE A 97 6.03 -7.04 17.43
C PHE A 97 6.71 -6.36 18.64
N SER A 98 6.93 -5.05 18.64
CA SER A 98 7.47 -4.34 19.83
C SER A 98 6.50 -4.26 21.03
N GLY A 99 5.26 -4.74 20.89
CA GLY A 99 4.22 -4.66 21.92
C GLY A 99 3.68 -3.24 22.16
N LEU A 100 4.20 -2.25 21.43
CA LEU A 100 3.76 -0.86 21.48
C LEU A 100 2.52 -0.67 20.58
N ASN A 101 1.52 0.04 21.08
CA ASN A 101 0.33 0.47 20.32
C ASN A 101 0.65 1.64 19.38
N SER A 102 1.67 1.48 18.53
CA SER A 102 2.11 2.49 17.58
C SER A 102 1.77 2.06 16.16
N SER A 103 1.39 3.02 15.32
CA SER A 103 1.09 2.77 13.90
C SER A 103 2.20 3.33 13.02
N SER A 104 2.61 2.55 12.02
CA SER A 104 3.47 3.05 10.94
C SER A 104 2.72 4.12 10.11
N LYS A 105 3.46 5.05 9.52
CA LYS A 105 2.90 6.04 8.59
C LYS A 105 3.43 5.79 7.19
N MET A 106 2.54 5.85 6.21
CA MET A 106 2.86 5.93 4.80
C MET A 106 2.31 7.25 4.25
N SER A 107 3.02 7.89 3.35
CA SER A 107 2.62 9.16 2.75
C SER A 107 2.88 9.10 1.25
N PHE A 108 2.04 9.80 0.49
CA PHE A 108 2.02 9.78 -0.97
C PHE A 108 2.10 11.21 -1.50
N GLY A 109 2.65 11.37 -2.71
CA GLY A 109 2.74 12.67 -3.38
C GLY A 109 3.69 13.62 -2.66
N SER A 110 3.36 14.92 -2.62
CA SER A 110 4.21 15.94 -2.01
C SER A 110 4.55 15.66 -0.54
N GLU A 111 3.66 14.99 0.20
CA GLU A 111 3.87 14.61 1.61
C GLU A 111 4.83 13.42 1.76
N ALA A 112 5.15 12.72 0.67
CA ALA A 112 6.15 11.66 0.66
C ALA A 112 7.58 12.21 0.72
N VAL A 113 7.80 13.43 0.20
CA VAL A 113 9.11 14.05 0.14
C VAL A 113 9.58 14.35 1.57
N VAL A 114 10.72 13.81 1.95
CA VAL A 114 11.33 14.06 3.26
C VAL A 114 12.32 15.21 3.12
N PRO A 115 12.02 16.43 3.64
CA PRO A 115 12.94 17.55 3.59
C PRO A 115 13.97 17.44 4.73
N GLY A 116 15.20 17.88 4.48
CA GLY A 116 16.18 18.06 5.54
C GLY A 116 17.63 18.01 5.06
N ALA A 117 18.51 18.75 5.74
CA ALA A 117 19.93 18.80 5.40
C ALA A 117 20.67 17.45 5.60
N MET A 118 20.07 16.51 6.35
CA MET A 118 20.63 15.17 6.61
C MET A 118 19.97 14.07 5.76
N VAL A 119 19.16 14.43 4.76
CA VAL A 119 18.56 13.45 3.85
C VAL A 119 19.61 13.04 2.83
N VAL A 120 19.84 11.74 2.70
CA VAL A 120 20.76 11.15 1.73
C VAL A 120 19.96 10.42 0.69
N SER A 121 20.35 10.55 -0.58
CA SER A 121 19.67 9.91 -1.70
C SER A 121 20.64 9.03 -2.47
N THR A 122 20.10 7.93 -3.00
CA THR A 122 20.77 7.08 -3.99
C THR A 122 19.86 6.96 -5.20
N PRO A 123 20.38 7.04 -6.43
CA PRO A 123 19.59 6.78 -7.62
C PRO A 123 18.97 5.38 -7.57
N LEU A 124 17.70 5.28 -7.98
CA LEU A 124 17.09 4.00 -8.28
C LEU A 124 17.63 3.51 -9.63
N LEU A 125 17.98 2.23 -9.71
CA LEU A 125 18.34 1.62 -10.98
C LEU A 125 17.15 1.69 -11.96
N PRO A 126 17.37 1.78 -13.28
CA PRO A 126 16.30 1.66 -14.26
C PRO A 126 15.47 0.39 -14.04
N GLY A 127 14.16 0.46 -14.34
CA GLY A 127 13.36 -0.76 -14.43
C GLY A 127 13.61 -1.40 -15.79
N ASP A 128 13.61 -2.73 -15.83
CA ASP A 128 13.76 -3.52 -17.07
C ASP A 128 12.56 -3.35 -18.03
#